data_AF-A0A7Y8MA77-F1
#
_entry.id   AF-A0A7Y8MA77-F1
#
_cell.length_a   1.000
_cell.length_b   1.000
_cell.length_c   1.000
_cell.angle_alpha   90.00
_cell.angle_beta   90.00
_cell.angle_gamma   90.00
#
_symmetry.space_group_name_H-M   'P 1'
#
loop_
_entity.id
_entity.type
_entity.pdbx_description
1 polymer ?
#
loop_
_entity_poly.entity_id
_entity_poly.type
_entity_poly.pdbx_seq_one_letter_code
_entity_poly.pdbx_strand_id
1 'polypeptide(L)'
;LCADLAPGAEPTRLSPGGLEEMAARLAEADLLVNTTSVGLAGEAWTLPLDPLPDRALVVDIVYAPLETPLLRAARARGLRTLDGLWMLLHQARPGFAAWFGRDPEADEALHARIAATL
;
A
#
# COMPACT_ATOMS: atom_id res chain seq x y z
N LEU A 1 -12.15 0.90 -2.15
CA LEU A 1 -10.99 0.50 -1.33
C LEU A 1 -10.70 1.52 -0.22
N CYS A 2 -10.44 2.81 -0.52
CA CYS A 2 -10.21 3.82 0.54
C CYS A 2 -11.45 4.12 1.41
N ALA A 3 -12.66 3.93 0.88
CA ALA A 3 -13.92 4.12 1.62
C ALA A 3 -14.16 3.08 2.74
N ASP A 4 -13.39 1.99 2.77
CA ASP A 4 -13.52 0.94 3.79
C ASP A 4 -12.72 1.27 5.07
N LEU A 5 -11.81 2.25 5.00
CA LEU A 5 -11.12 2.79 6.17
C LEU A 5 -12.04 3.86 6.75
N ALA A 6 -12.58 3.61 7.95
CA ALA A 6 -13.56 4.48 8.58
C ALA A 6 -13.09 5.96 8.57
N PRO A 7 -13.80 6.87 7.87
CA PRO A 7 -13.44 8.28 7.87
C PRO A 7 -13.58 8.82 9.31
N GLY A 8 -12.51 9.38 9.85
CA GLY A 8 -12.49 9.97 11.20
C GLY A 8 -11.87 9.12 12.31
N ALA A 9 -11.17 8.03 12.00
CA ALA A 9 -10.32 7.37 12.99
C ALA A 9 -9.08 8.23 13.30
N GLU A 10 -9.18 9.11 14.30
CA GLU A 10 -8.01 9.72 14.93
C GLU A 10 -7.10 8.58 15.46
N PRO A 11 -5.80 8.52 15.11
CA PRO A 11 -4.89 7.50 15.61
C PRO A 11 -4.80 7.64 17.13
N THR A 12 -5.61 6.83 17.84
CA THR A 12 -5.81 6.97 19.28
C THR A 12 -4.66 6.36 20.07
N ARG A 13 -3.81 5.57 19.39
CA ARG A 13 -2.64 4.90 19.97
C ARG A 13 -1.60 4.64 18.88
N LEU A 14 -0.39 5.15 19.09
CA LEU A 14 0.81 4.77 18.33
C LEU A 14 1.68 3.90 19.24
N SER A 15 2.19 2.80 18.70
CA SER A 15 3.13 1.95 19.42
C SER A 15 4.27 1.52 18.49
N PRO A 16 5.54 1.86 18.80
CA PRO A 16 6.66 1.28 18.09
C PRO A 16 6.79 -0.21 18.45
N GLY A 17 7.48 -0.97 17.61
CA GLY A 17 7.77 -2.38 17.84
C GLY A 17 8.85 -2.88 16.89
N GLY A 18 9.58 -3.91 17.31
CA GLY A 18 10.54 -4.62 16.46
C GLY A 18 9.87 -5.55 15.46
N LEU A 19 10.65 -6.08 14.51
CA LEU A 19 10.17 -7.10 13.56
C LEU A 19 9.81 -8.42 14.27
N GLU A 20 10.42 -8.67 15.42
CA GLU A 20 10.17 -9.85 16.27
C GLU A 20 8.74 -9.88 16.81
N GLU A 21 8.14 -8.70 17.03
CA GLU A 21 6.75 -8.57 17.51
C GLU A 21 5.73 -8.58 16.38
N MET A 22 6.20 -8.53 15.12
CA MET A 22 5.34 -8.27 13.97
C MET A 22 4.24 -9.34 13.86
N ALA A 23 4.56 -10.62 14.02
CA ALA A 23 3.59 -11.70 13.90
C ALA A 23 2.39 -11.54 14.87
N ALA A 24 2.65 -11.15 16.12
CA ALA A 24 1.59 -10.92 17.11
C ALA A 24 0.73 -9.69 16.73
N ARG A 25 1.36 -8.64 16.23
CA ARG A 25 0.67 -7.40 15.81
C ARG A 25 -0.16 -7.58 14.55
N LEU A 26 0.31 -8.41 13.61
CA LEU A 26 -0.41 -8.70 12.36
C LEU A 26 -1.72 -9.45 12.60
N ALA A 27 -1.83 -10.26 13.66
CA ALA A 27 -3.06 -10.99 13.98
C ALA A 27 -4.29 -10.10 14.20
N GLU A 28 -4.06 -8.85 14.62
CA GLU A 28 -5.10 -7.86 14.89
C GLU A 28 -5.16 -6.75 13.83
N ALA A 29 -4.27 -6.77 12.82
CA ALA A 29 -4.15 -5.70 11.84
C ALA A 29 -5.15 -5.86 10.69
N ASP A 30 -5.89 -4.81 10.37
CA ASP A 30 -6.72 -4.75 9.15
C ASP A 30 -5.94 -4.17 7.95
N LEU A 31 -4.78 -3.55 8.19
CA LEU A 31 -3.95 -2.91 7.18
C LEU A 31 -2.45 -3.15 7.48
N LEU A 32 -1.73 -3.67 6.49
CA LEU A 32 -0.27 -3.73 6.46
C LEU A 32 0.24 -2.79 5.37
N VAL A 33 1.15 -1.88 5.69
CA VAL A 33 1.79 -0.98 4.72
C VAL A 33 3.30 -1.17 4.78
N ASN A 34 3.91 -1.56 3.66
CA ASN A 34 5.36 -1.46 3.50
C ASN A 34 5.73 -0.03 3.10
N THR A 35 6.49 0.64 3.96
CA THR A 35 7.06 1.97 3.70
C THR A 35 8.59 1.94 3.59
N THR A 36 9.18 0.75 3.44
CA THR A 36 10.62 0.56 3.25
C THR A 36 10.95 0.41 1.77
N SER A 37 12.25 0.33 1.44
CA SER A 37 12.71 0.05 0.07
C SER A 37 12.77 -1.45 -0.26
N VAL A 38 12.40 -2.34 0.66
CA VAL A 38 12.43 -3.79 0.41
C VAL A 38 11.46 -4.13 -0.73
N GLY A 39 11.96 -4.80 -1.77
CA GLY A 39 11.20 -5.18 -2.96
C GLY A 39 11.44 -4.26 -4.16
N LEU A 40 12.07 -3.09 -3.95
CA LEU A 40 12.38 -2.13 -5.01
C LEU A 40 13.36 -2.72 -6.05
N ALA A 41 14.38 -3.45 -5.60
CA ALA A 41 15.35 -4.12 -6.46
C ALA A 41 15.07 -5.64 -6.59
N GLY A 42 13.86 -6.09 -6.23
CA GLY A 42 13.48 -7.49 -6.25
C GLY A 42 13.91 -8.28 -5.01
N GLU A 43 14.27 -7.61 -3.91
CA GLU A 43 14.54 -8.26 -2.64
C GLU A 43 13.33 -9.08 -2.18
N ALA A 44 13.58 -10.31 -1.73
CA ALA A 44 12.52 -11.18 -1.27
C ALA A 44 11.85 -10.62 0.00
N TRP A 45 10.53 -10.79 0.08
CA TRP A 45 9.81 -10.57 1.33
C TRP A 45 10.00 -11.78 2.24
N THR A 46 10.66 -11.58 3.38
CA THR A 46 11.03 -12.66 4.33
C THR A 46 10.16 -12.70 5.58
N LEU A 47 9.27 -11.72 5.73
CA LEU A 47 8.46 -11.53 6.91
C LEU A 47 7.14 -12.32 6.81
N PRO A 48 6.66 -12.95 7.90
CA PRO A 48 5.47 -13.78 7.86
C PRO A 48 4.21 -12.96 7.55
N LEU A 49 3.41 -13.43 6.59
CA LEU A 49 2.07 -12.90 6.32
C LEU A 49 0.97 -13.76 6.94
N ASP A 50 1.25 -15.01 7.33
CA ASP A 50 0.24 -15.95 7.86
C ASP A 50 -0.63 -15.40 9.00
N PRO A 51 -0.10 -14.60 9.95
CA PRO A 51 -0.93 -14.08 11.04
C PRO A 51 -1.98 -13.05 10.57
N LEU A 52 -1.80 -12.42 9.41
CA LEU A 52 -2.72 -11.37 8.93
C LEU A 52 -4.15 -11.94 8.75
N PRO A 53 -5.22 -11.27 9.13
CA PRO A 53 -6.57 -11.71 8.81
C PRO A 53 -6.86 -11.71 7.30
N ASP A 54 -7.69 -12.63 6.80
CA ASP A 54 -8.04 -12.69 5.35
C ASP A 54 -8.78 -11.44 4.84
N ARG A 55 -9.38 -10.66 5.76
CA ARG A 55 -10.02 -9.36 5.46
C ARG A 55 -9.02 -8.22 5.28
N ALA A 56 -7.76 -8.41 5.68
CA ALA A 56 -6.77 -7.35 5.73
C ALA A 56 -6.37 -6.90 4.33
N LEU A 57 -5.93 -5.64 4.27
CA LEU A 57 -5.38 -5.02 3.07
C LEU A 57 -3.86 -4.93 3.19
N VAL A 58 -3.14 -5.33 2.14
CA VAL A 58 -1.69 -5.17 2.04
C VAL A 58 -1.37 -4.06 1.04
N VAL A 59 -0.59 -3.08 1.45
CA VAL A 59 -0.18 -1.94 0.64
C VAL A 59 1.34 -1.89 0.58
N ASP A 60 1.89 -1.60 -0.58
CA ASP A 60 3.31 -1.35 -0.77
C ASP A 60 3.49 0.00 -1.43
N ILE A 61 4.31 0.89 -0.87
CA ILE A 61 4.55 2.22 -1.49
C ILE A 61 5.54 2.15 -2.65
N VAL A 62 6.22 1.00 -2.84
CA VAL A 62 7.00 0.72 -4.05
C VAL A 62 6.06 0.70 -5.25
N TYR A 63 6.36 1.52 -6.26
CA TYR A 63 5.55 1.64 -7.48
C TYR A 63 6.26 1.12 -8.74
N ALA A 64 7.56 0.80 -8.66
CA ALA A 64 8.32 0.22 -9.76
C ALA A 64 9.31 -0.81 -9.18
N PRO A 65 9.02 -2.13 -9.28
CA PRO A 65 7.89 -2.75 -9.99
C PRO A 65 6.54 -2.60 -9.27
N LEU A 66 5.43 -2.66 -10.03
CA LEU A 66 4.06 -2.61 -9.47
C LEU A 66 3.66 -3.89 -8.72
N GLU A 67 4.25 -5.03 -9.08
CA GLU A 67 4.07 -6.30 -8.38
C GLU A 67 5.35 -6.67 -7.63
N THR A 68 5.45 -6.21 -6.38
CA THR A 68 6.55 -6.56 -5.48
C THR A 68 6.40 -7.98 -4.92
N PRO A 69 7.48 -8.58 -4.38
CA PRO A 69 7.39 -9.86 -3.69
C PRO A 69 6.39 -9.89 -2.53
N LEU A 70 6.22 -8.77 -1.81
CA LEU A 70 5.19 -8.63 -0.78
C LEU A 70 3.78 -8.75 -1.37
N LEU A 71 3.47 -7.94 -2.39
CA LEU A 71 2.13 -7.95 -3.00
C LEU A 71 1.81 -9.29 -3.65
N ARG A 72 2.82 -9.93 -4.29
CA ARG A 72 2.68 -11.27 -4.85
C ARG A 72 2.36 -12.30 -3.77
N ALA A 73 3.07 -12.28 -2.64
CA ALA A 73 2.83 -13.19 -1.52
C ALA A 73 1.44 -12.97 -0.90
N ALA A 74 1.02 -11.71 -0.74
CA ALA A 74 -0.31 -11.37 -0.25
C ALA A 74 -1.42 -11.88 -1.18
N ARG A 75 -1.27 -11.67 -2.50
CA ARG A 75 -2.22 -12.17 -3.52
C ARG A 75 -2.29 -13.69 -3.54
N ALA A 76 -1.17 -14.38 -3.38
CA ALA A 76 -1.13 -15.84 -3.31
C ALA A 76 -1.95 -16.39 -2.13
N ARG A 77 -2.11 -15.59 -1.07
CA ARG A 77 -2.96 -15.90 0.09
C ARG A 77 -4.43 -15.45 -0.08
N GLY A 78 -4.77 -14.78 -1.19
CA GLY A 78 -6.10 -14.23 -1.43
C GLY A 78 -6.37 -12.90 -0.72
N LEU A 79 -5.34 -12.25 -0.17
CA LEU A 79 -5.48 -10.95 0.48
C LEU A 79 -5.69 -9.85 -0.58
N ARG A 80 -6.42 -8.80 -0.19
CA ARG A 80 -6.55 -7.58 -0.99
C ARG A 80 -5.22 -6.85 -1.01
N THR A 81 -4.87 -6.25 -2.15
CA THR A 81 -3.60 -5.54 -2.33
C THR A 81 -3.78 -4.19 -3.02
N LEU A 82 -2.96 -3.20 -2.65
CA LEU A 82 -2.77 -1.95 -3.40
C LEU A 82 -1.29 -1.70 -3.67
N ASP A 83 -0.96 -1.37 -4.92
CA ASP A 83 0.38 -0.95 -5.34
C ASP A 83 0.65 0.54 -5.06
N GLY A 84 1.94 0.90 -5.10
CA GLY A 84 2.41 2.23 -4.74
C GLY A 84 2.07 3.32 -5.76
N LEU A 85 1.62 2.96 -6.97
CA LEU A 85 1.29 3.95 -7.98
C LEU A 85 0.06 4.77 -7.56
N TRP A 86 -0.88 4.19 -6.82
CA TRP A 86 -2.00 4.94 -6.24
C TRP A 86 -1.54 6.08 -5.33
N MET A 87 -0.54 5.83 -4.47
CA MET A 87 0.07 6.88 -3.65
C MET A 87 0.68 7.98 -4.53
N LEU A 88 1.46 7.59 -5.55
CA LEU A 88 2.10 8.52 -6.48
C LEU A 88 1.09 9.43 -7.20
N LEU A 89 -0.03 8.87 -7.66
CA LEU A 89 -1.09 9.63 -8.32
C LEU A 89 -1.78 10.59 -7.35
N HIS A 90 -2.20 10.10 -6.17
CA HIS A 90 -2.92 10.91 -5.21
C HIS A 90 -2.08 12.05 -4.65
N GLN A 91 -0.80 11.83 -4.38
CA GLN A 91 0.08 12.89 -3.89
C GLN A 91 0.42 13.94 -4.96
N ALA A 92 0.35 13.58 -6.25
CA ALA A 92 0.59 14.53 -7.34
C ALA A 92 -0.58 15.51 -7.55
N ARG A 93 -1.81 15.16 -7.13
CA ARG A 93 -3.02 15.96 -7.35
C ARG A 93 -2.90 17.40 -6.84
N PRO A 94 -2.51 17.66 -5.57
CA PRO A 94 -2.42 19.05 -5.08
C PRO A 94 -1.37 19.87 -5.83
N GLY A 95 -0.24 19.26 -6.21
CA GLY A 95 0.81 19.92 -7.00
C GLY A 95 0.34 20.25 -8.42
N PHE A 96 -0.35 19.31 -9.07
CA PHE A 96 -0.93 19.53 -10.39
C PHE A 96 -1.99 20.64 -10.37
N ALA A 97 -2.84 20.66 -9.35
CA ALA A 97 -3.82 21.72 -9.14
C ALA A 97 -3.17 23.09 -8.94
N ALA A 98 -2.08 23.15 -8.16
CA ALA A 98 -1.35 24.39 -7.93
C ALA A 98 -0.68 24.94 -9.19
N TRP A 99 -0.14 24.08 -10.06
CA TRP A 99 0.56 24.51 -11.28
C TRP A 99 -0.37 24.80 -12.46
N PHE A 100 -1.41 24.00 -12.63
CA PHE A 100 -2.23 24.01 -13.85
C PHE A 100 -3.68 24.45 -13.60
N GLY A 101 -4.05 24.75 -12.35
CA GLY A 101 -5.40 25.19 -11.98
C GLY A 101 -6.48 24.12 -12.17
N ARG A 102 -6.10 22.84 -12.25
CA ARG A 102 -7.01 21.71 -12.46
C ARG A 102 -6.68 20.59 -11.48
N ASP A 103 -7.68 20.09 -10.77
CA ASP A 103 -7.51 18.90 -9.92
C ASP A 103 -7.82 17.65 -10.75
N PRO A 104 -6.83 16.82 -11.11
CA PRO A 104 -7.07 15.61 -11.87
C PRO A 104 -7.68 14.53 -10.98
N GLU A 105 -8.62 13.76 -11.52
CA GLU A 105 -9.11 12.55 -10.86
C GLU A 105 -8.03 11.46 -10.97
N ALA A 106 -7.61 10.92 -9.82
CA ALA A 106 -6.77 9.72 -9.76
C ALA A 106 -7.68 8.49 -9.85
N ASP A 107 -8.04 8.14 -11.08
CA ASP A 107 -8.92 7.03 -11.41
C ASP A 107 -8.15 5.83 -11.99
N GLU A 108 -8.84 4.71 -12.20
CA GLU A 108 -8.25 3.49 -12.77
C GLU A 108 -7.70 3.73 -14.19
N ALA A 109 -8.33 4.62 -14.97
CA ALA A 109 -7.87 4.93 -16.31
C ALA A 109 -6.53 5.68 -16.30
N LEU A 110 -6.34 6.63 -15.37
CA LEU A 110 -5.07 7.30 -15.17
C LEU A 110 -4.01 6.35 -14.63
N HIS A 111 -4.37 5.51 -13.65
CA HIS A 111 -3.48 4.48 -13.12
C HIS A 111 -2.97 3.57 -14.24
N ALA A 112 -3.86 3.00 -15.05
CA ALA A 112 -3.48 2.13 -16.17
C ALA A 112 -2.57 2.85 -17.19
N ARG A 113 -2.85 4.12 -17.50
CA ARG A 113 -2.01 4.91 -18.43
C ARG A 113 -0.61 5.11 -17.90
N ILE A 114 -0.44 5.45 -16.61
CA ILE A 114 0.89 5.65 -16.03
C ILE A 114 1.60 4.31 -15.83
N ALA A 115 0.89 3.27 -15.41
CA ALA A 115 1.42 1.92 -15.26
C ALA A 115 2.06 1.41 -16.57
N ALA A 116 1.49 1.74 -17.73
CA ALA A 116 2.02 1.37 -19.04
C ALA A 116 3.32 2.12 -19.43
N THR A 117 3.76 3.10 -18.64
CA THR A 117 5.00 3.87 -18.89
C THR A 117 6.16 3.47 -17.98
N LEU A 118 5.91 2.58 -17.02
CA LEU A 118 6.90 2.03 -16.09
C LEU A 118 7.56 0.78 -16.69
#